data_AF-A0A933DG07-F1
#
_entry.id   AF-A0A933DG07-F1
#
_cell.length_a   1.000
_cell.length_b   1.000
_cell.length_c   1.000
_cell.angle_alpha   90.00
_cell.angle_beta   90.00
_cell.angle_gamma   90.00
#
_symmetry.space_group_name_H-M   'P 1'
#
loop_
_entity.id
_entity.type
_entity.pdbx_description
1 polymer ?
#
loop_
_entity_poly.entity_id
_entity_poly.type
_entity_poly.pdbx_seq_one_letter_code
_entity_poly.pdbx_strand_id
1 'polypeptide(L)'
;MKQMMPMMILMSVIVIVAFGYAFSGISMHRQVAVEETKFHQLQNSYFSQSKAIRDGAETNSVLNKDLVQIQNFPSELLRLKLVGVGKILTGIFVLLFGILVALVAMPMRLGKIIKGQS
;
A
#
# COMPACT_ATOMS: atom_id res chain seq x y z
N MET A 1 -24.72 17.01 24.47
CA MET A 1 -24.63 16.16 23.25
C MET A 1 -23.99 16.84 22.04
N LYS A 2 -24.23 18.14 21.78
CA LYS A 2 -23.77 18.86 20.57
C LYS A 2 -22.23 18.90 20.37
N GLN A 3 -21.44 18.88 21.45
CA GLN A 3 -19.97 18.80 21.37
C GLN A 3 -19.39 17.37 21.29
N MET A 4 -20.17 16.31 21.56
CA MET A 4 -19.67 14.92 21.51
C MET A 4 -19.77 14.30 20.11
N MET A 5 -20.76 14.73 19.34
CA MET A 5 -21.00 14.32 17.96
C MET A 5 -19.80 14.59 17.02
N PRO A 6 -19.18 15.79 17.00
CA PRO A 6 -18.05 16.05 16.10
C PRO A 6 -16.81 15.21 16.44
N MET A 7 -16.54 14.95 17.72
CA MET A 7 -15.40 14.14 18.15
C MET A 7 -15.57 12.67 17.74
N MET A 8 -16.78 12.12 17.88
CA MET A 8 -17.07 10.74 17.47
C MET A 8 -16.96 10.58 15.94
N ILE A 9 -17.51 11.53 15.19
CA ILE A 9 -17.42 11.54 13.73
C ILE A 9 -15.95 11.57 13.29
N LEU A 10 -15.13 12.43 13.90
CA LEU A 10 -13.70 12.50 13.62
C LEU A 10 -12.99 11.15 13.87
N MET A 11 -13.27 10.50 15.00
CA MET A 11 -12.67 9.19 15.31
C MET A 11 -13.10 8.13 14.30
N SER A 12 -14.39 8.08 13.94
CA SER A 12 -14.89 7.16 12.92
C SER A 12 -14.21 7.38 11.56
N VAL A 13 -14.02 8.64 11.15
CA VAL A 13 -13.31 8.99 9.91
C VAL A 13 -11.87 8.53 9.95
N ILE A 14 -11.14 8.79 11.06
CA ILE A 14 -9.74 8.37 11.22
C ILE A 14 -9.61 6.85 11.09
N VAL A 15 -10.50 6.09 11.73
CA VAL A 15 -10.49 4.63 11.66
C VAL A 15 -10.75 4.15 10.22
N ILE A 16 -11.75 4.70 9.54
CA ILE A 16 -12.05 4.35 8.14
C ILE A 16 -10.85 4.64 7.23
N VAL A 17 -10.22 5.81 7.39
CA VAL A 17 -9.04 6.19 6.59
C VAL A 17 -7.87 5.26 6.88
N ALA A 18 -7.59 4.94 8.14
CA ALA A 18 -6.53 4.03 8.54
C ALA A 18 -6.71 2.64 7.90
N PHE A 19 -7.93 2.09 7.99
CA PHE A 19 -8.26 0.82 7.34
C PHE A 19 -8.17 0.90 5.81
N GLY A 20 -8.59 2.00 5.20
CA GLY A 20 -8.47 2.21 3.75
C GLY A 20 -7.03 2.14 3.27
N TYR A 21 -6.11 2.82 3.96
CA TYR A 21 -4.68 2.77 3.65
C TYR A 21 -4.08 1.37 3.89
N ALA A 22 -4.39 0.75 5.02
CA ALA A 22 -3.90 -0.60 5.33
C ALA A 22 -4.40 -1.63 4.30
N PHE A 23 -5.68 -1.60 3.95
CA PHE A 23 -6.27 -2.50 2.96
C PHE A 23 -5.68 -2.28 1.56
N SER A 24 -5.55 -1.02 1.14
CA SER A 24 -4.90 -0.68 -0.14
C SER A 24 -3.47 -1.20 -0.20
N GLY A 25 -2.70 -1.03 0.88
CA GLY A 25 -1.34 -1.52 0.98
C GLY A 25 -1.23 -3.04 0.94
N ILE A 26 -2.11 -3.76 1.66
CA ILE A 26 -2.18 -5.23 1.63
C ILE A 26 -2.53 -5.73 0.23
N SER A 27 -3.50 -5.09 -0.44
CA SER A 27 -3.87 -5.45 -1.81
C SER A 27 -2.70 -5.32 -2.78
N MET A 28 -1.95 -4.21 -2.71
CA MET A 28 -0.74 -4.03 -3.52
C MET A 28 0.33 -5.07 -3.20
N HIS A 29 0.52 -5.44 -1.93
CA HIS A 29 1.47 -6.46 -1.54
C HIS A 29 1.09 -7.86 -2.06
N ARG A 30 -0.21 -8.18 -2.11
CA ARG A 30 -0.68 -9.46 -2.70
C ARG A 30 -0.45 -9.54 -4.21
N GLN A 31 -0.54 -8.41 -4.92
CA GLN A 31 -0.29 -8.35 -6.36
C GLN A 31 1.17 -8.69 -6.72
N VAL A 32 2.11 -8.44 -5.82
CA VAL A 32 3.53 -8.74 -6.03
C VAL A 32 3.75 -10.22 -6.39
N ALA A 33 3.13 -11.16 -5.69
CA ALA A 33 3.31 -12.58 -5.96
C ALA A 33 2.84 -12.98 -7.37
N VAL A 34 1.76 -12.35 -7.84
CA VAL A 34 1.21 -12.57 -9.19
C VAL A 34 2.14 -11.98 -10.24
N GLU A 35 2.62 -10.76 -10.02
CA GLU A 35 3.53 -10.07 -10.95
C GLU A 35 4.91 -10.74 -10.99
N GLU A 36 5.44 -11.24 -9.87
CA GLU A 36 6.68 -12.04 -9.84
C GLU A 36 6.53 -13.32 -10.66
N THR A 37 5.39 -14.00 -10.58
CA THR A 37 5.13 -15.19 -11.40
C THR A 37 5.14 -14.85 -12.90
N LYS A 38 4.50 -13.75 -13.30
CA LYS A 38 4.53 -13.27 -14.69
C LYS A 38 5.94 -12.90 -15.15
N PHE A 39 6.71 -12.25 -14.28
CA PHE A 39 8.10 -11.90 -14.55
C PHE A 39 8.95 -13.14 -14.83
N HIS A 40 8.84 -14.18 -13.99
CA HIS A 40 9.56 -15.43 -14.19
C HIS A 40 9.14 -16.14 -15.48
N GLN A 41 7.85 -16.11 -15.84
CA GLN A 41 7.38 -16.66 -17.12
C GLN A 41 7.97 -15.91 -18.32
N LEU A 42 7.96 -14.58 -18.29
CA LEU A 42 8.53 -13.73 -19.33
C LEU A 42 10.03 -13.95 -19.47
N GLN A 43 10.74 -14.03 -18.34
CA GLN A 43 12.17 -14.31 -18.31
C GLN A 43 12.48 -15.70 -18.88
N ASN A 44 11.75 -16.73 -18.46
CA ASN A 44 11.95 -18.09 -18.98
C ASN A 44 11.69 -18.17 -20.48
N SER A 45 10.62 -17.53 -20.97
CA SER A 45 10.33 -17.48 -22.41
C SER A 45 11.44 -16.78 -23.19
N TYR A 46 11.88 -15.59 -22.73
CA TYR A 46 12.92 -14.82 -23.39
C TYR A 46 14.27 -15.53 -23.38
N PHE A 47 14.74 -15.99 -22.22
CA PHE A 47 16.05 -16.61 -22.06
C PHE A 47 16.10 -18.09 -22.49
N SER A 48 14.95 -18.72 -22.80
CA SER A 48 14.93 -20.02 -23.48
C SER A 48 15.45 -19.94 -24.92
N GLN A 49 15.43 -18.75 -25.54
CA GLN A 49 15.96 -18.53 -26.88
C GLN A 49 17.49 -18.40 -26.88
N SER A 50 18.12 -18.89 -27.94
CA SER A 50 19.57 -18.80 -28.09
C SER A 50 20.03 -17.34 -28.09
N LYS A 51 21.22 -17.09 -27.53
CA LYS A 51 21.79 -15.73 -27.47
C LYS A 51 21.91 -15.10 -28.87
N ALA A 52 22.23 -15.90 -29.88
CA ALA A 52 22.34 -15.43 -31.27
C ALA A 52 21.01 -14.89 -31.81
N ILE A 53 19.88 -15.53 -31.48
CA ILE A 53 18.54 -15.06 -31.88
C ILE A 53 18.17 -13.78 -31.13
N ARG A 54 18.55 -13.67 -29.85
CA ARG A 54 18.28 -12.48 -29.03
C ARG A 54 19.04 -11.24 -29.48
N ASP A 55 20.33 -11.42 -29.76
CA ASP A 55 21.20 -10.31 -30.17
C ASP A 55 20.98 -9.91 -31.64
N GLY A 56 20.54 -10.85 -32.47
CA GLY A 56 20.21 -10.61 -33.88
C GLY A 56 18.79 -10.08 -34.14
N ALA A 57 18.00 -9.86 -33.08
CA ALA A 57 16.63 -9.41 -33.21
C ALA A 57 16.54 -7.96 -33.71
N GLU A 58 15.65 -7.70 -34.67
CA GLU A 58 15.46 -6.37 -35.23
C GLU A 58 14.99 -5.35 -34.18
N THR A 59 15.29 -4.08 -34.42
CA THR A 59 14.80 -2.98 -33.58
C THR A 59 13.27 -2.92 -33.67
N ASN A 60 12.59 -2.78 -32.53
CA ASN A 60 11.11 -2.86 -32.40
C ASN A 60 10.46 -4.23 -32.67
N SER A 61 11.26 -5.30 -32.83
CA SER A 61 10.73 -6.67 -32.85
C SER A 61 10.06 -7.05 -31.52
N VAL A 62 9.24 -8.10 -31.54
CA VAL A 62 8.60 -8.64 -30.33
C VAL A 62 9.64 -8.96 -29.25
N LEU A 63 10.75 -9.58 -29.65
CA LEU A 63 11.84 -9.96 -28.74
C LEU A 63 12.48 -8.72 -28.07
N ASN A 64 12.70 -7.64 -28.82
CA ASN A 64 13.23 -6.41 -28.25
C ASN A 64 12.22 -5.75 -27.28
N LYS A 65 10.92 -5.78 -27.59
CA LYS A 65 9.87 -5.31 -26.67
C LYS A 65 9.85 -6.12 -25.37
N ASP A 66 9.99 -7.44 -25.47
CA ASP A 66 10.07 -8.32 -24.30
C ASP A 66 11.30 -8.00 -23.43
N LEU A 67 12.44 -7.69 -24.05
CA LEU A 67 13.65 -7.27 -23.33
C LEU A 67 13.44 -5.98 -22.53
N VAL A 68 12.84 -4.96 -23.17
CA VAL A 68 12.52 -3.68 -22.51
C VAL A 68 11.53 -3.91 -21.36
N GLN A 69 10.55 -4.80 -21.56
CA GLN A 69 9.61 -5.16 -20.50
C GLN A 69 10.31 -5.85 -19.34
N ILE A 70 11.20 -6.83 -19.59
CA ILE A 70 12.01 -7.50 -18.56
C ILE A 70 12.88 -6.49 -17.81
N GLN A 71 13.44 -5.49 -18.49
CA GLN A 71 14.29 -4.48 -17.87
C GLN A 71 13.51 -3.53 -16.94
N ASN A 72 12.28 -3.19 -17.29
CA ASN A 72 11.44 -2.26 -16.51
C ASN A 72 10.64 -2.96 -15.39
N PHE A 73 10.37 -4.26 -15.53
CA PHE A 73 9.57 -5.04 -14.59
C PHE A 73 10.04 -4.97 -13.12
N PRO A 74 11.36 -5.03 -12.81
CA PRO A 74 11.84 -4.93 -11.43
C PRO A 74 11.46 -3.62 -10.74
N SER A 75 11.47 -2.50 -11.46
CA SER A 75 11.07 -1.20 -10.92
C SER A 75 9.59 -1.16 -10.57
N GLU A 76 8.74 -1.84 -11.35
CA GLU A 76 7.31 -1.97 -11.06
C GLU A 76 7.06 -2.88 -9.85
N LEU A 77 7.79 -3.99 -9.73
CA LEU A 77 7.74 -4.88 -8.56
C LEU A 77 8.18 -4.15 -7.29
N LEU A 78 9.26 -3.37 -7.36
CA LEU A 78 9.71 -2.53 -6.26
C LEU A 78 8.67 -1.47 -5.89
N ARG A 79 8.00 -0.86 -6.86
CA ARG A 79 6.89 0.07 -6.60
C ARG A 79 5.76 -0.63 -5.85
N LEU A 80 5.32 -1.79 -6.31
CA LEU A 80 4.25 -2.55 -5.64
C LEU A 80 4.64 -2.94 -4.20
N LYS A 81 5.89 -3.36 -3.98
CA LYS A 81 6.42 -3.69 -2.64
C LYS A 81 6.53 -2.46 -1.75
N LEU A 82 7.30 -1.44 -2.15
CA LEU A 82 7.62 -0.27 -1.33
C LEU A 82 6.41 0.62 -1.09
N VAL A 83 5.62 0.92 -2.12
CA VAL A 83 4.39 1.72 -1.96
C VAL A 83 3.34 0.91 -1.21
N GLY A 84 3.25 -0.40 -1.43
CA GLY A 84 2.38 -1.28 -0.68
C GLY A 84 2.68 -1.24 0.82
N VAL A 85 3.93 -1.49 1.22
CA VAL A 85 4.36 -1.42 2.62
C VAL A 85 4.21 -0.01 3.19
N GLY A 86 4.55 1.03 2.42
CA GLY A 86 4.38 2.42 2.84
C GLY A 86 2.92 2.77 3.18
N LYS A 87 1.96 2.29 2.38
CA LYS A 87 0.52 2.44 2.68
C LYS A 87 0.08 1.68 3.92
N ILE A 88 0.59 0.46 4.15
CA ILE A 88 0.31 -0.31 5.37
C ILE A 88 0.81 0.47 6.60
N LEU A 89 2.06 0.92 6.56
CA LEU A 89 2.66 1.71 7.64
C LEU A 89 1.91 3.01 7.90
N THR A 90 1.49 3.71 6.85
CA THR A 90 0.67 4.92 6.97
C THR A 90 -0.66 4.63 7.65
N GLY A 91 -1.35 3.55 7.27
CA GLY A 91 -2.61 3.14 7.91
C GLY A 91 -2.44 2.85 9.40
N ILE A 92 -1.39 2.10 9.77
CA ILE A 92 -1.07 1.79 11.17
C ILE A 92 -0.74 3.08 11.94
N PHE A 93 0.06 3.97 11.37
CA PHE A 93 0.42 5.24 12.01
C PHE A 93 -0.82 6.10 12.30
N VAL A 94 -1.73 6.23 11.33
CA VAL A 94 -2.99 6.98 11.49
C VAL A 94 -3.86 6.34 12.57
N LEU A 95 -3.91 5.01 12.62
CA LEU A 95 -4.66 4.28 13.65
C LEU A 95 -4.09 4.55 15.05
N LEU A 96 -2.77 4.46 15.22
CA LEU A 96 -2.08 4.75 16.48
C LEU A 96 -2.31 6.19 16.92
N PHE A 97 -2.28 7.14 15.98
CA PHE A 97 -2.61 8.54 16.26
C PHE A 97 -4.06 8.71 16.74
N GLY A 98 -5.02 8.02 16.10
CA GLY A 98 -6.41 8.01 16.56
C GLY A 98 -6.57 7.48 17.99
N ILE A 99 -5.86 6.40 18.32
CA ILE A 99 -5.84 5.83 19.68
C ILE A 99 -5.25 6.82 20.68
N LEU A 100 -4.14 7.49 20.35
CA LEU A 100 -3.54 8.53 21.18
C LEU A 100 -4.55 9.63 21.51
N VAL A 101 -5.24 10.15 20.49
CA VAL A 101 -6.28 11.19 20.67
C VAL A 101 -7.40 10.70 21.57
N ALA A 102 -7.85 9.44 21.39
CA ALA A 102 -8.90 8.85 22.23
C ALA A 102 -8.47 8.74 23.71
N LEU A 103 -7.22 8.31 23.96
CA LEU A 103 -6.66 8.19 25.30
C LEU A 103 -6.54 9.54 26.02
N VAL A 104 -6.19 10.61 25.29
CA VAL A 104 -6.11 11.97 25.87
C VAL A 104 -7.50 12.56 26.11
N ALA A 105 -8.46 12.29 25.22
CA ALA A 105 -9.82 12.83 25.32
C ALA A 105 -10.65 12.23 26.47
N MET A 106 -10.42 10.96 26.82
CA MET A 106 -11.16 10.26 27.87
C MET A 106 -11.01 10.87 29.29
N PRO A 107 -9.79 11.14 29.82
CA PRO A 107 -9.62 11.73 31.15
C PRO A 107 -10.19 13.15 31.23
N MET A 108 -10.11 13.95 30.16
CA MET A 108 -10.74 15.27 30.12
C MET A 108 -12.26 15.20 30.27
N ARG A 109 -12.89 14.20 29.65
CA ARG A 109 -14.33 13.96 29.77
C ARG A 109 -14.70 13.52 31.19
N LEU A 110 -13.96 12.57 31.76
CA LEU A 110 -14.17 12.11 33.13
C LEU A 110 -14.01 13.26 34.14
N GLY A 111 -13.01 14.12 33.96
CA GLY A 111 -12.79 15.30 34.81
C GLY A 111 -13.94 16.32 34.76
N LYS A 112 -14.57 16.53 33.59
CA LYS A 112 -15.76 17.40 33.47
C LYS A 112 -16.98 16.81 34.18
N ILE A 113 -17.19 15.49 34.05
CA ILE A 113 -18.27 14.76 34.72
C ILE A 113 -18.10 14.83 36.24
N ILE A 114 -16.88 14.60 36.75
CA ILE A 114 -16.57 14.67 38.19
C ILE A 114 -16.77 16.09 38.74
N LYS A 115 -16.49 17.14 37.94
CA LYS A 115 -16.69 18.55 38.32
C LYS A 115 -18.15 19.02 38.19
N GLY A 116 -19.08 18.15 37.79
CA GLY A 116 -20.50 18.51 37.63
C GLY A 116 -20.78 19.51 36.50
N GLN A 117 -19.83 19.71 35.59
CA GLN A 117 -19.99 20.58 34.42
C GLN A 117 -20.47 19.72 33.24
N SER A 118 -21.79 19.55 33.13
CA SER A 118 -22.43 18.86 32.00
C SER A 118 -22.54 19.73 30.76
#